data_AF-A0A969T495-F1
#
_entry.id   AF-A0A969T495-F1
#
_cell.length_a   1.000
_cell.length_b   1.000
_cell.length_c   1.000
_cell.angle_alpha   90.00
_cell.angle_beta   90.00
_cell.angle_gamma   90.00
#
_symmetry.space_group_name_H-M   'P 1'
#
loop_
_entity.id
_entity.type
_entity.pdbx_description
1 polymer ?
#
loop_
_entity_poly.entity_id
_entity_poly.type
_entity_poly.pdbx_seq_one_letter_code
_entity_poly.pdbx_strand_id
1 'polypeptide(L)' 'MVATHHVTSAIIAVQAIAAQQVCDKLTALNIKAIMNFAPITLRVPNDVVVNNVNLCNELLSTIYLAEKT' A
#
# COMPACT_ATOMS: atom_id res chain seq x y z
N MET A 1 14.60 -10.68 -10.58
CA MET A 1 13.85 -11.16 -9.40
C MET A 1 12.38 -10.75 -9.40
N VAL A 2 11.96 -9.61 -9.97
CA VAL A 2 10.54 -9.39 -10.32
C VAL A 2 10.22 -9.88 -11.74
N ALA A 3 11.13 -9.68 -12.70
CA ALA A 3 10.93 -10.12 -14.10
C ALA A 3 10.82 -11.65 -14.31
N THR A 4 11.17 -12.46 -13.32
CA THR A 4 11.13 -13.93 -13.40
C THR A 4 9.80 -14.54 -12.94
N HIS A 5 8.92 -13.74 -12.32
CA HIS A 5 7.61 -14.16 -11.85
C HIS A 5 6.57 -13.14 -12.29
N HIS A 6 5.37 -13.58 -12.68
CA HIS A 6 4.28 -12.67 -13.05
C HIS A 6 3.70 -11.98 -11.80
N VAL A 7 4.37 -10.93 -11.34
CA VAL A 7 3.94 -10.12 -10.19
C VAL A 7 3.12 -8.94 -10.68
N THR A 8 1.85 -8.90 -10.32
CA THR A 8 0.91 -7.81 -10.66
C THR A 8 0.60 -6.88 -9.48
N SER A 9 0.97 -7.30 -8.26
CA SER A 9 0.62 -6.63 -7.00
C SER A 9 1.84 -6.46 -6.08
N ALA A 10 1.85 -5.41 -5.28
CA ALA A 10 2.91 -5.14 -4.29
C ALA A 10 2.37 -4.54 -2.99
N ILE A 11 3.17 -4.65 -1.92
CA ILE A 11 2.92 -4.00 -0.64
C ILE A 11 4.06 -3.00 -0.37
N ILE A 12 3.70 -1.77 -0.01
CA ILE A 12 4.64 -0.74 0.44
C ILE A 12 4.53 -0.62 1.95
N ALA A 13 5.56 -1.09 2.65
CA ALA A 13 5.68 -1.06 4.11
C ALA A 13 6.97 -0.34 4.57
N VAL A 14 7.40 0.67 3.81
CA VAL A 14 8.55 1.51 4.14
C VAL A 14 8.12 2.81 4.82
N GLN A 15 9.08 3.57 5.34
CA GLN A 15 8.82 4.89 5.89
C GLN A 15 8.28 5.85 4.82
N ALA A 16 7.47 6.82 5.24
CA ALA A 16 6.83 7.84 4.40
C ALA A 16 7.79 8.50 3.39
N ILE A 17 8.99 8.87 3.83
CA ILE A 17 10.00 9.54 3.01
C ILE A 17 10.47 8.71 1.80
N ALA A 18 10.42 7.38 1.91
CA ALA A 18 10.84 6.46 0.87
C ALA A 18 9.67 5.91 0.03
N ALA A 19 8.43 6.07 0.50
CA ALA A 19 7.30 5.34 -0.07
C ALA A 19 6.98 5.75 -1.52
N GLN A 20 7.08 7.04 -1.86
CA GLN A 20 6.89 7.49 -3.24
C GLN A 20 7.97 6.93 -4.18
N GLN A 21 9.24 6.98 -3.77
CA GLN A 21 10.33 6.45 -4.58
C GLN A 21 10.19 4.94 -4.83
N VAL A 22 9.72 4.19 -3.83
CA VAL A 22 9.42 2.77 -3.99
C VAL A 22 8.24 2.57 -4.93
N CYS A 23 7.18 3.34 -4.78
CA CYS A 23 6.01 3.31 -5.66
C CYS A 23 6.40 3.53 -7.13
N ASP A 24 7.22 4.55 -7.43
CA ASP A 24 7.68 4.86 -8.79
C ASP A 24 8.47 3.69 -9.42
N LYS A 25 9.26 2.98 -8.60
CA LYS A 25 9.98 1.78 -9.06
C LYS A 25 9.04 0.62 -9.36
N LEU A 26 8.00 0.43 -8.54
CA LEU A 26 7.02 -0.64 -8.73
C LEU A 26 6.15 -0.38 -9.97
N THR A 27 5.72 0.86 -10.20
CA THR A 27 4.94 1.23 -11.39
C THR A 27 5.77 1.08 -12.67
N ALA A 28 7.06 1.39 -12.65
CA ALA A 28 7.98 1.14 -13.77
C ALA A 28 8.15 -0.36 -14.10
N LEU A 29 7.89 -1.25 -13.14
CA LEU A 29 7.87 -2.70 -13.32
C LEU A 29 6.48 -3.24 -13.71
N ASN A 30 5.56 -2.35 -14.10
CA ASN A 30 4.20 -2.67 -14.53
C ASN A 30 3.31 -3.29 -13.44
N ILE A 31 3.61 -3.03 -12.16
CA ILE A 31 2.73 -3.40 -11.04
C ILE A 31 1.50 -2.49 -11.05
N LYS A 32 0.32 -3.10 -11.00
CA LYS A 32 -0.97 -2.39 -11.14
C LYS A 32 -1.75 -2.28 -9.82
N ALA A 33 -1.43 -3.11 -8.83
CA ALA A 33 -2.08 -3.07 -7.53
C ALA A 33 -1.05 -2.84 -6.42
N ILE A 34 -1.26 -1.81 -5.60
CA ILE A 34 -0.36 -1.45 -4.51
C ILE A 34 -1.16 -1.34 -3.21
N MET A 35 -0.76 -2.09 -2.19
CA MET A 35 -1.25 -1.92 -0.83
C MET A 35 -0.26 -1.06 -0.06
N ASN A 36 -0.66 0.14 0.31
CA ASN A 36 0.19 1.14 0.94
C ASN A 36 -0.06 1.19 2.44
N PHE A 37 0.93 0.78 3.24
CA PHE A 37 0.94 0.94 4.69
C PHE A 37 1.69 2.21 5.14
N ALA A 38 2.36 2.93 4.22
CA ALA A 38 3.01 4.17 4.57
C ALA A 38 1.96 5.26 4.82
N PRO A 39 2.15 6.13 5.82
CA PRO A 39 1.19 7.16 6.20
C PRO A 39 1.24 8.38 5.27
N ILE A 40 1.25 8.15 3.95
CA ILE A 40 1.22 9.19 2.91
C ILE A 40 0.35 8.77 1.74
N THR A 41 -0.22 9.76 1.05
CA THR A 41 -0.89 9.53 -0.24
C THR A 41 0.15 9.44 -1.34
N LEU A 42 0.19 8.30 -2.02
CA LEU A 42 1.07 8.07 -3.17
C LEU A 42 0.49 8.71 -4.44
N ARG A 43 1.35 9.33 -5.25
CA ARG A 43 1.01 9.72 -6.62
C ARG A 43 1.27 8.55 -7.55
N VAL A 44 0.24 8.12 -8.27
CA VAL A 44 0.33 7.02 -9.22
C VAL A 44 -0.37 7.36 -10.53
N PRO A 45 0.00 6.70 -11.63
CA PRO A 45 -0.78 6.72 -12.87
C PRO A 45 -2.22 6.21 -12.69
N ASN A 46 -3.12 6.62 -13.59
CA ASN A 46 -4.55 6.27 -13.52
C ASN A 46 -4.85 4.77 -13.63
N ASP A 47 -3.93 3.99 -14.20
CA ASP A 47 -4.05 2.54 -14.38
C ASP A 47 -3.49 1.74 -13.20
N VAL A 48 -3.09 2.41 -12.10
CA VAL A 48 -2.58 1.78 -10.88
C VAL A 48 -3.56 2.01 -9.74
N VAL A 49 -4.02 0.93 -9.12
CA VAL A 49 -4.90 0.94 -7.96
C VAL A 49 -4.06 0.93 -6.69
N VAL A 50 -4.29 1.92 -5.81
CA VAL A 50 -3.64 1.99 -4.49
C VAL A 50 -4.69 1.83 -3.40
N ASN A 51 -4.51 0.83 -2.53
CA ASN A 51 -5.27 0.68 -1.30
C ASN A 51 -4.43 1.16 -0.11
N ASN A 52 -4.86 2.26 0.54
CA ASN A 52 -4.16 2.79 1.72
C ASN A 52 -4.69 2.13 2.99
N VAL A 53 -3.80 1.50 3.74
CA VAL A 53 -4.13 0.79 4.97
C VAL A 53 -3.80 1.68 6.17
N ASN A 54 -4.82 2.00 6.95
CA ASN A 54 -4.64 2.69 8.23
C ASN A 54 -4.90 1.71 9.37
N LEU A 55 -3.83 1.12 9.88
CA LEU A 55 -3.90 0.15 10.98
C LEU A 55 -4.48 0.75 12.27
N CYS A 56 -4.31 2.05 12.53
CA CYS A 56 -4.90 2.69 13.69
C CYS A 56 -6.44 2.65 13.62
N ASN A 57 -7.01 2.91 12.44
CA ASN A 57 -8.46 2.85 12.25
C ASN A 57 -9.00 1.43 12.41
N GLU A 58 -8.30 0.43 11.85
CA GLU A 58 -8.68 -0.98 11.99
C GLU A 58 -8.65 -1.43 13.46
N LEU A 59 -7.60 -1.04 14.19
CA LEU A 59 -7.47 -1.36 15.60
C LEU A 59 -8.53 -0.65 16.45
N LEU A 60 -8.77 0.65 16.22
CA LEU A 60 -9.81 1.40 16.93
C LEU A 60 -11.20 0.81 16.70
N SER A 61 -11.50 0.41 15.45
CA SER A 61 -12.77 -0.26 15.12
C SER A 61 -12.91 -1.58 15.88
N THR A 62 -11.82 -2.35 15.97
CA THR A 62 -11.78 -3.60 16.72
C THR A 62 -12.02 -3.39 18.21
N ILE A 63 -11.36 -2.39 18.82
CA ILE A 63 -11.54 -2.02 20.23
C ILE A 63 -12.99 -1.63 20.51
N TYR A 64 -13.56 -0.75 19.68
CA TYR A 64 -14.94 -0.30 19.85
C TYR A 64 -15.96 -1.45 19.77
N LEU A 65 -15.74 -2.42 18.88
CA LEU A 65 -16.60 -3.61 18.79
C LEU A 65 -16.47 -4.51 20.03
N ALA A 66 -15.26 -4.68 20.56
CA ALA A 66 -15.03 -5.46 21.77
C ALA A 66 -15.69 -4.84 23.00
N GLU A 67 -15.68 -3.51 23.15
CA GLU A 67 -16.33 -2.80 24.27
C GLU A 67 -17.87 -2.88 24.25
N LYS A 68 -18.46 -3.17 23.08
CA LYS A 68 -19.91 -3.24 22.88
C LYS A 68 -20.48 -4.66 23.05
N THR A 69 -19.62 -5.63 23.35
CA THR A 69 -19.98 -7.04 23.57
C THR A 69 -19.98 -7.35 25.07
#